data_AF-A0A059E5U7-F1
#
_entry.id   AF-A0A059E5U7-F1
#
_cell.length_a   1.000
_cell.length_b   1.000
_cell.length_c   1.000
_cell.angle_alpha   90.00
_cell.angle_beta   90.00
_cell.angle_gamma   90.00
#
_symmetry.space_group_name_H-M   'P 1'
#
loop_
_entity.id
_entity.type
_entity.pdbx_description
1 polymer ?
#
loop_
_entity_poly.entity_id
_entity_poly.type
_entity_poly.pdbx_seq_one_letter_code
_entity_poly.pdbx_strand_id
1 'polypeptide(L)'
;MYDLGMLILDKYNGELEDLFDQVGLKSSTISTGAIPGLAKDIGELFLLHNFGGCAGLILVPSAAGFNLSQLDLIWEAGFGCSVVDFSGDETRADLIDVLTDWGWTGPSDEKPAWLVYD
;
A
#
# COMPACT_ATOMS: atom_id res chain seq x y z
N MET A 1 0.11 3.87 20.47
CA MET A 1 -1.03 3.00 20.14
C MET A 1 -1.31 3.31 18.68
N TYR A 2 -0.71 2.55 17.77
CA TYR A 2 -0.91 2.74 16.34
C TYR A 2 -2.18 1.99 15.98
N ASP A 3 -3.18 2.74 15.52
CA ASP A 3 -4.49 2.21 15.21
C ASP A 3 -4.39 1.31 13.97
N LEU A 4 -4.95 0.11 14.09
CA LEU A 4 -4.90 -0.95 13.09
C LEU A 4 -5.91 -0.63 12.00
N GLY A 5 -5.54 0.22 11.05
CA GLY A 5 -6.25 0.34 9.78
C GLY A 5 -5.95 -0.87 8.89
N MET A 6 -6.43 -2.08 9.23
CA MET A 6 -6.63 -3.12 8.22
C MET A 6 -7.81 -2.70 7.35
N LEU A 7 -7.54 -1.82 6.39
CA LEU A 7 -8.46 -1.55 5.29
C LEU A 7 -8.19 -2.63 4.24
N ILE A 8 -9.01 -3.68 4.31
CA ILE A 8 -9.16 -4.65 3.23
C ILE A 8 -9.79 -3.88 2.08
N LEU A 9 -8.94 -3.39 1.18
CA LEU A 9 -9.38 -2.94 -0.13
C LEU A 9 -9.85 -4.19 -0.86
N ASP A 10 -11.13 -4.22 -1.17
CA ASP A 10 -11.83 -5.42 -1.59
C ASP A 10 -12.30 -5.16 -3.02
N LYS A 11 -11.39 -5.44 -3.95
CA LYS A 11 -11.61 -5.86 -5.35
C LYS A 11 -11.28 -4.79 -6.44
N TYR A 12 -10.13 -4.94 -7.12
CA TYR A 12 -9.76 -4.29 -8.40
C TYR A 12 -9.03 -5.16 -9.47
N ASN A 13 -9.63 -5.52 -10.61
CA ASN A 13 -9.08 -6.53 -11.54
C ASN A 13 -8.09 -6.03 -12.63
N GLY A 14 -7.19 -5.08 -12.34
CA GLY A 14 -6.28 -4.45 -13.32
C GLY A 14 -4.89 -4.07 -12.77
N GLU A 15 -3.93 -3.78 -13.65
CA GLU A 15 -2.53 -3.48 -13.33
C GLU A 15 -2.43 -2.27 -12.37
N LEU A 16 -2.09 -2.51 -11.10
CA LEU A 16 -1.99 -1.51 -10.02
C LEU A 16 -1.17 -0.27 -10.37
N GLU A 17 -0.09 -0.50 -11.12
CA GLU A 17 0.81 0.56 -11.55
C GLU A 17 0.07 1.56 -12.45
N ASP A 18 -0.80 1.10 -13.35
CA ASP A 18 -1.62 1.98 -14.21
C ASP A 18 -2.59 2.83 -13.40
N LEU A 19 -3.14 2.28 -12.32
CA LEU A 19 -4.09 2.98 -11.46
C LEU A 19 -3.38 4.08 -10.65
N PHE A 20 -2.21 3.78 -10.07
CA PHE A 20 -1.39 4.76 -9.38
C PHE A 20 -0.89 5.85 -10.33
N ASP A 21 -0.48 5.49 -11.54
CA ASP A 21 -0.09 6.45 -12.56
C ASP A 21 -1.24 7.41 -12.92
N GLN A 22 -2.48 6.92 -13.02
CA GLN A 22 -3.65 7.76 -13.28
C GLN A 22 -3.91 8.82 -12.19
N VAL A 23 -3.53 8.53 -10.95
CA VAL A 23 -3.61 9.50 -9.83
C VAL A 23 -2.29 10.22 -9.55
N GLY A 24 -1.27 10.01 -10.38
CA GLY A 24 0.03 10.67 -10.28
C GLY A 24 0.86 10.18 -9.09
N LEU A 25 0.69 8.92 -8.69
CA LEU A 25 1.41 8.30 -7.60
C LEU A 25 2.56 7.44 -8.11
N LYS A 26 3.67 7.47 -7.39
CA LYS A 26 4.82 6.62 -7.65
C LYS A 26 4.59 5.28 -6.96
N SER A 27 4.58 4.21 -7.74
CA SER A 27 4.62 2.83 -7.24
C SER A 27 5.81 2.08 -7.80
N SER A 28 6.19 1.01 -7.12
CA SER A 28 7.20 0.08 -7.61
C SER A 28 6.96 -1.29 -7.05
N THR A 29 7.33 -2.31 -7.81
CA THR A 29 7.29 -3.68 -7.35
C THR A 29 8.54 -4.05 -6.54
N ILE A 30 8.38 -4.71 -5.39
CA ILE A 30 9.49 -5.16 -4.53
C ILE A 30 9.42 -6.67 -4.27
N SER A 31 10.58 -7.32 -4.24
CA SER A 31 10.66 -8.74 -3.88
C SER A 31 10.59 -8.91 -2.36
N THR A 32 9.99 -10.01 -1.88
CA THR A 32 10.01 -10.40 -0.46
C THR A 32 11.44 -10.49 0.12
N GLY A 33 12.45 -10.75 -0.70
CA GLY A 33 13.86 -10.75 -0.30
C GLY A 33 14.42 -9.39 0.12
N ALA A 34 13.71 -8.28 -0.16
CA ALA A 34 14.07 -6.95 0.32
C ALA A 34 13.78 -6.75 1.81
N ILE A 35 12.91 -7.58 2.40
CA ILE A 35 12.49 -7.49 3.80
C ILE A 35 12.98 -8.76 4.52
N PRO A 36 14.00 -8.66 5.37
CA PRO A 36 14.54 -9.82 6.07
C PRO A 36 13.48 -10.59 6.85
N GLY A 37 13.38 -11.90 6.61
CA GLY A 37 12.44 -12.78 7.31
C GLY A 37 11.03 -12.84 6.70
N LEU A 38 10.72 -12.02 5.70
CA LEU A 38 9.44 -12.07 5.01
C LEU A 38 9.34 -13.35 4.17
N ALA A 39 8.20 -14.03 4.26
CA ALA A 39 8.04 -15.34 3.62
C ALA A 39 7.96 -15.19 2.10
N LYS A 40 8.60 -16.11 1.38
CA LYS A 40 8.77 -16.04 -0.08
C LYS A 40 7.51 -16.41 -0.87
N ASP A 41 6.57 -17.06 -0.21
CA ASP A 41 5.29 -17.54 -0.75
C ASP A 41 4.20 -16.47 -0.80
N ILE A 42 4.43 -15.29 -0.18
CA ILE A 42 3.52 -14.13 -0.23
C ILE A 42 3.42 -13.55 -1.66
N GLY A 43 4.33 -13.93 -2.55
CA GLY A 43 4.36 -13.48 -3.93
C GLY A 43 5.01 -12.11 -4.11
N GLU A 44 4.53 -11.38 -5.10
CA GLU A 44 5.02 -10.06 -5.47
C GLU A 44 4.37 -8.99 -4.58
N LEU A 45 5.18 -8.05 -4.08
CA LEU A 45 4.71 -6.98 -3.20
C LEU A 45 4.75 -5.66 -3.98
N PHE A 46 3.73 -4.83 -3.78
CA PHE A 46 3.72 -3.49 -4.37
C PHE A 46 4.09 -2.47 -3.30
N LEU A 47 5.02 -1.59 -3.62
CA LEU A 47 5.39 -0.46 -2.78
C LEU A 47 4.77 0.81 -3.36
N LEU A 48 3.91 1.43 -2.59
CA LEU A 48 3.42 2.78 -2.83
C LEU A 48 4.30 3.78 -2.06
N HIS A 49 4.98 4.65 -2.79
CA HIS A 49 5.88 5.63 -2.20
C HIS A 49 5.09 6.73 -1.49
N ASN A 50 5.64 7.24 -0.38
CA ASN A 50 5.10 8.41 0.34
C ASN A 50 3.70 8.23 0.97
N PHE A 51 3.27 7.00 1.25
CA PHE A 51 2.05 6.71 2.01
C PHE A 51 2.32 5.77 3.18
N GLY A 52 1.50 5.84 4.23
CA GLY A 52 1.41 4.87 5.33
C GLY A 52 2.59 4.80 6.31
N GLY A 53 3.83 4.86 5.80
CA GLY A 53 5.07 4.84 6.57
C GLY A 53 6.14 5.74 5.96
N CYS A 54 7.25 5.93 6.66
CA CYS A 54 8.37 6.75 6.17
C CYS A 54 9.11 6.09 5.01
N ALA A 55 9.07 4.75 4.92
CA ALA A 55 9.60 4.00 3.78
C ALA A 55 8.55 3.76 2.68
N GLY A 56 7.31 4.24 2.84
CA GLY A 56 6.18 3.97 1.98
C GLY A 56 5.25 2.88 2.52
N LEU A 57 4.29 2.49 1.71
CA LEU A 57 3.23 1.54 2.06
C LEU A 57 3.36 0.28 1.19
N ILE A 58 3.46 -0.88 1.83
CA ILE A 58 3.42 -2.16 1.14
C ILE A 58 1.98 -2.60 0.97
N LEU A 59 1.61 -2.93 -0.26
CA LEU A 59 0.35 -3.53 -0.61
C LEU A 59 0.59 -5.01 -0.91
N VAL A 60 -0.10 -5.86 -0.14
CA VAL A 60 0.00 -7.32 -0.26
C VAL A 60 -1.24 -7.82 -1.02
N PRO A 61 -1.09 -8.37 -2.25
CA PRO A 61 -2.21 -8.67 -3.16
C PRO A 61 -3.10 -9.86 -2.76
N SER A 62 -2.93 -10.43 -1.57
CA SER A 62 -3.86 -11.42 -1.00
C SER A 62 -3.52 -11.69 0.46
N ALA A 63 -4.53 -11.87 1.31
CA ALA A 63 -4.33 -12.33 2.69
C ALA A 63 -3.86 -13.80 2.75
N ALA A 64 -3.95 -14.56 1.65
CA ALA A 64 -3.63 -15.98 1.63
C ALA A 64 -2.13 -16.21 1.86
N GLY A 65 -1.75 -16.54 3.10
CA GLY A 65 -0.36 -16.77 3.50
C GLY A 65 0.31 -15.58 4.20
N PHE A 66 -0.35 -14.42 4.22
CA PHE A 66 0.10 -13.26 4.98
C PHE A 66 -0.33 -13.40 6.45
N ASN A 67 0.59 -13.33 7.39
CA ASN A 67 0.31 -13.50 8.82
C ASN A 67 0.81 -12.32 9.67
N LEU A 68 0.31 -12.21 10.90
CA LEU A 68 0.64 -11.11 11.80
C LEU A 68 2.16 -11.00 12.09
N SER A 69 2.89 -12.11 12.13
CA SER A 69 4.35 -12.06 12.37
C SER A 69 5.13 -11.43 11.22
N GLN A 70 4.56 -11.37 10.02
CA GLN A 70 5.15 -10.69 8.87
C GLN A 70 4.87 -9.19 8.90
N LEU A 71 3.76 -8.73 9.52
CA LEU A 71 3.49 -7.32 9.73
C LEU A 71 4.57 -6.66 10.58
N ASP A 72 4.99 -7.33 11.67
CA ASP A 72 6.03 -6.81 12.55
C ASP A 72 7.34 -6.56 11.77
N LEU A 73 7.72 -7.48 10.88
CA LEU A 73 8.92 -7.34 10.04
C LEU A 73 8.82 -6.16 9.06
N ILE A 74 7.63 -5.93 8.49
CA ILE A 74 7.36 -4.82 7.58
C ILE A 74 7.45 -3.48 8.32
N TRP A 75 6.89 -3.42 9.54
CA TRP A 75 6.92 -2.23 10.38
C TRP A 75 8.32 -1.94 10.92
N GLU A 76 9.07 -2.96 11.35
CA GLU A 76 10.48 -2.81 11.77
C GLU A 76 11.36 -2.28 10.63
N ALA A 77 11.01 -2.62 9.38
CA ALA A 77 11.65 -2.07 8.19
C ALA A 77 11.19 -0.64 7.82
N GLY A 78 10.23 -0.06 8.55
CA GLY A 78 9.77 1.33 8.39
C GLY A 78 8.65 1.55 7.39
N PHE A 79 8.06 0.47 6.87
CA PHE A 79 6.96 0.54 5.91
C PHE A 79 5.61 0.50 6.63
N GLY A 80 4.60 1.13 6.03
CA GLY A 80 3.20 0.77 6.29
C GLY A 80 2.87 -0.56 5.60
N CYS A 81 1.76 -1.19 5.98
CA CYS A 81 1.27 -2.39 5.29
C CYS A 81 -0.24 -2.34 5.13
N SER A 82 -0.75 -2.68 3.96
CA SER A 82 -2.16 -2.97 3.71
C SER A 82 -2.30 -4.25 2.91
N VAL A 83 -3.26 -5.09 3.29
CA VAL A 83 -3.66 -6.24 2.48
C VAL A 83 -4.77 -5.79 1.56
N VAL A 84 -4.63 -6.09 0.28
CA VAL A 84 -5.56 -5.65 -0.74
C VAL A 84 -5.94 -6.82 -1.64
N ASP A 85 -7.23 -7.04 -1.83
CA ASP A 85 -7.78 -7.91 -2.85
C ASP A 85 -8.06 -7.08 -4.12
N PHE A 86 -7.49 -7.49 -5.25
CA PHE A 86 -7.53 -6.77 -6.51
C PHE A 86 -8.39 -7.55 -7.54
N SER A 87 -9.68 -7.81 -7.27
CA SER A 87 -10.56 -8.59 -8.17
C SER A 87 -11.89 -7.96 -8.66
N GLY A 88 -12.08 -6.63 -8.66
CA GLY A 88 -13.39 -5.97 -8.86
C GLY A 88 -13.39 -4.61 -9.55
N ASP A 89 -14.48 -3.87 -9.39
CA ASP A 89 -14.85 -2.68 -10.19
C ASP A 89 -14.68 -1.34 -9.44
N GLU A 90 -13.75 -1.23 -8.49
CA GLU A 90 -13.52 0.01 -7.75
C GLU A 90 -13.18 1.19 -8.66
N THR A 91 -13.71 2.36 -8.30
CA THR A 91 -13.51 3.59 -9.06
C THR A 91 -12.28 4.35 -8.55
N ARG A 92 -11.80 5.30 -9.37
CA ARG A 92 -10.76 6.25 -8.95
C ARG A 92 -11.10 6.98 -7.64
N ALA A 93 -12.39 7.24 -7.38
CA ALA A 93 -12.81 7.94 -6.17
C ALA A 93 -12.60 7.07 -4.93
N ASP A 94 -12.97 5.79 -4.99
CA ASP A 94 -12.80 4.84 -3.89
C ASP A 94 -11.31 4.70 -3.51
N LEU A 95 -10.43 4.64 -4.52
CA LEU A 95 -8.99 4.64 -4.30
C LEU A 95 -8.50 5.93 -3.61
N ILE A 96 -8.96 7.10 -4.06
CA ILE A 96 -8.55 8.39 -3.47
C ILE A 96 -8.97 8.47 -2.01
N ASP A 97 -10.19 8.02 -1.67
CA ASP A 97 -10.68 8.03 -0.30
C ASP A 97 -9.78 7.15 0.59
N VAL A 98 -9.41 5.96 0.13
CA VAL A 98 -8.55 5.04 0.89
C VAL A 98 -7.11 5.55 1.00
N LEU A 99 -6.56 6.13 -0.06
CA LEU A 99 -5.24 6.79 -0.03
C LEU A 99 -5.22 7.97 0.95
N THR A 100 -6.35 8.68 1.07
CA THR A 100 -6.49 9.81 1.99
C THR A 100 -6.38 9.33 3.43
N ASP A 101 -7.05 8.23 3.76
CA ASP A 101 -6.99 7.57 5.06
C ASP A 101 -5.59 7.04 5.40
N TRP A 102 -4.85 6.52 4.41
CA TRP A 102 -3.49 6.01 4.62
C TRP A 102 -2.46 7.07 4.98
N GLY A 103 -2.72 8.34 4.68
CA GLY A 103 -1.83 9.43 5.07
C GLY A 103 -0.62 9.59 4.16
N TRP A 104 -0.42 10.80 3.64
CA TRP A 104 0.82 11.15 2.93
C TRP A 104 1.98 11.40 3.89
N THR A 105 3.12 10.78 3.59
CA THR A 105 4.35 10.85 4.38
C THR A 105 5.53 11.47 3.62
N GLY A 106 5.35 11.79 2.33
CA GLY A 106 6.38 12.38 1.48
C GLY A 106 6.55 13.89 1.59
N PRO A 107 7.46 14.47 0.78
CA PRO A 107 7.62 15.92 0.68
C PRO A 107 6.31 16.63 0.29
N SER A 108 6.05 17.82 0.84
CA SER A 108 4.80 18.56 0.59
C SER A 108 4.66 19.06 -0.85
N ASP A 109 5.76 19.27 -1.55
CA ASP A 109 5.83 19.66 -2.96
C ASP A 109 5.64 18.49 -3.94
N GLU A 110 5.79 17.25 -3.47
CA GLU A 110 5.43 16.04 -4.20
C GLU A 110 4.01 15.55 -3.90
N LYS A 111 3.31 16.20 -2.97
CA LYS A 111 1.96 15.81 -2.54
C LYS A 111 0.96 15.98 -3.70
N PRO A 112 0.14 14.95 -4.01
CA PRO A 112 -0.87 15.07 -5.05
C PRO A 112 -1.90 16.16 -4.75
N ALA A 113 -2.30 16.92 -5.76
CA ALA A 113 -3.23 18.04 -5.61
C ALA A 113 -4.63 17.62 -5.14
N TRP A 114 -5.04 16.38 -5.42
CA TRP A 114 -6.32 15.83 -4.98
C TRP A 114 -6.30 15.44 -3.49
N LEU A 115 -5.11 15.30 -2.89
CA LEU A 115 -4.97 14.96 -1.48
C LEU A 115 -5.04 16.24 -0.63
N VAL A 116 -6.24 16.78 -0.50
CA VAL A 116 -6.52 17.97 0.31
C VAL A 116 -6.88 17.49 1.71
N TYR A 117 -6.06 17.80 2.72
CA TYR A 117 -6.50 17.71 4.12
C TYR A 117 -7.04 19.08 4.51
N ASP A 118 -8.21 19.13 5.14
CA ASP A 118 -8.68 20.30 5.90
C ASP A 118 -7.89 20.47 7.20
#